data_AF-A0A1G1CB65-F1
#
_entry.id   AF-A0A1G1CB65-F1
#
_cell.length_a   1.000
_cell.length_b   1.000
_cell.length_c   1.000
_cell.angle_alpha   90.00
_cell.angle_beta   90.00
_cell.angle_gamma   90.00
#
_symmetry.space_group_name_H-M   'P 1'
#
loop_
_entity.id
_entity.type
_entity.pdbx_description
1 polymer ?
#
loop_
_entity_poly.entity_id
_entity_poly.type
_entity_poly.pdbx_seq_one_letter_code
_entity_poly.pdbx_strand_id
1 'polypeptide(L)' 'MNRTKALKILNPTLGVVVLCQAITALLHETIPDKVFEVVHSTGGVLLLLGIALHVTLNWNWIRANFGKPKAPSA' A
#
# COMPACT_ATOMS: atom_id res chain seq x y z
N MET A 1 -7.52 -8.00 -17.26
CA MET A 1 -8.33 -7.63 -16.06
C MET A 1 -8.67 -6.15 -16.13
N ASN A 2 -9.89 -5.73 -15.77
CA ASN A 2 -10.26 -4.31 -15.79
C ASN A 2 -9.51 -3.56 -14.67
N ARG A 3 -8.66 -2.59 -15.05
CA ARG A 3 -7.84 -1.78 -14.12
C ARG A 3 -8.65 -1.20 -12.96
N THR A 4 -9.83 -0.66 -13.24
CA THR A 4 -10.70 -0.08 -12.21
C THR A 4 -11.22 -1.13 -11.24
N LYS A 5 -11.59 -2.32 -11.74
CA LYS A 5 -11.98 -3.44 -10.87
C LYS A 5 -10.80 -3.90 -10.01
N ALA A 6 -9.59 -3.99 -10.58
CA ALA A 6 -8.38 -4.35 -9.86
C ALA A 6 -8.08 -3.38 -8.72
N LEU A 7 -8.14 -2.07 -8.97
CA LEU A 7 -7.92 -1.04 -7.95
C LEU A 7 -8.99 -1.04 -6.85
N LYS A 8 -10.25 -1.31 -7.19
CA LYS A 8 -11.33 -1.45 -6.19
C LYS A 8 -11.12 -2.61 -5.22
N ILE A 9 -10.33 -3.61 -5.60
CA ILE A 9 -9.94 -4.72 -4.72
C ILE A 9 -8.62 -4.39 -4.02
N LEU A 10 -7.61 -3.96 -4.78
CA LEU A 10 -6.26 -3.72 -4.26
C LEU A 10 -6.23 -2.65 -3.17
N ASN A 11 -6.95 -1.54 -3.36
CA ASN A 11 -6.92 -0.41 -2.43
C ASN A 11 -7.44 -0.77 -1.02
N PRO A 12 -8.64 -1.36 -0.85
CA PRO A 12 -9.09 -1.78 0.48
C PRO A 12 -8.21 -2.88 1.06
N THR A 13 -7.71 -3.83 0.24
CA THR A 13 -6.76 -4.85 0.71
C THR A 13 -5.49 -4.22 1.26
N LEU A 14 -4.92 -3.24 0.56
CA LEU A 14 -3.77 -2.48 1.06
C LEU A 14 -4.08 -1.75 2.36
N GLY A 15 -5.28 -1.16 2.48
CA GLY A 15 -5.73 -0.54 3.74
C GLY A 15 -5.74 -1.52 4.90
N VAL A 16 -6.27 -2.74 4.69
CA VAL A 16 -6.27 -3.80 5.70
C VAL A 16 -4.85 -4.23 6.07
N VAL A 17 -3.96 -4.41 5.09
CA VAL A 17 -2.56 -4.78 5.35
C VAL A 17 -1.85 -3.69 6.16
N VAL A 18 -2.04 -2.42 5.81
CA VAL A 18 -1.47 -1.29 6.58
C VAL A 18 -1.96 -1.29 8.03
N LEU A 19 -3.26 -1.49 8.25
CA LEU A 19 -3.81 -1.57 9.61
C LEU A 19 -3.23 -2.76 10.38
N CYS A 20 -3.09 -3.92 9.73
CA CYS A 20 -2.47 -5.08 10.33
C CYS A 20 -1.01 -4.81 10.74
N GLN A 21 -0.23 -4.14 9.88
CA GLN A 21 1.15 -3.74 10.18
C GLN A 21 1.21 -2.77 11.36
N ALA A 22 0.34 -1.76 11.40
CA ALA A 22 0.28 -0.80 12.49
C ALA A 22 -0.07 -1.47 13.82
N ILE A 23 -1.10 -2.33 13.83
CA ILE A 23 -1.52 -3.05 15.05
C ILE A 23 -0.42 -3.98 15.54
N THR A 24 0.20 -4.76 14.65
CA THR A 24 1.28 -5.69 15.05
C THR A 24 2.51 -4.97 15.56
N ALA A 25 2.88 -3.82 14.99
CA ALA A 25 3.94 -2.97 15.53
C ALA A 25 3.61 -2.44 16.94
N LEU A 26 2.39 -1.95 17.15
CA LEU A 26 1.94 -1.43 18.45
C LEU A 26 1.86 -2.51 19.53
N LEU A 27 1.63 -3.76 19.13
CA LEU A 27 1.52 -4.91 20.02
C LEU A 27 2.80 -5.76 20.08
N HIS A 28 3.93 -5.28 19.53
CA HIS A 28 5.19 -6.03 19.46
C HIS A 28 5.59 -6.67 20.79
N GLU A 29 5.50 -5.92 21.89
CA GLU A 29 5.86 -6.38 23.24
C GLU A 29 4.80 -7.29 23.89
N THR A 30 3.60 -7.39 23.30
CA THR A 30 2.46 -8.12 23.88
C THR A 30 2.25 -9.47 23.20
N ILE A 31 2.56 -9.59 21.91
CA ILE A 31 2.37 -10.82 21.14
C ILE A 31 3.66 -11.66 21.14
N PRO A 32 3.57 -13.00 21.03
CA PRO A 32 4.77 -13.82 20.93
C PRO A 32 5.63 -13.44 19.73
N ASP A 33 6.95 -13.39 19.90
CA ASP A 33 7.93 -13.00 18.86
C ASP A 33 7.69 -13.74 17.53
N LYS A 34 7.43 -15.05 17.59
CA LYS A 34 7.14 -15.85 16.39
C LYS A 34 5.89 -15.40 15.66
N VAL A 35 4.86 -14.96 16.38
CA VAL A 35 3.62 -14.43 15.79
C VAL A 35 3.90 -13.07 15.17
N PHE A 36 4.62 -12.20 15.89
CA PHE A 36 5.06 -10.91 15.34
C PHE A 36 5.87 -11.10 14.06
N GLU A 37 6.91 -11.93 14.08
CA GLU A 37 7.79 -12.15 12.95
C GLU A 37 7.01 -12.65 11.72
N VAL A 38 6.15 -13.66 11.89
CA VAL A 38 5.35 -14.19 10.78
C VAL A 38 4.39 -13.14 10.23
N VAL A 39 3.64 -12.45 11.08
CA VAL A 39 2.58 -11.53 10.61
C VAL A 39 3.16 -10.20 10.13
N HIS A 40 4.06 -9.60 10.92
CA HIS A 40 4.65 -8.31 10.62
C HIS A 40 5.63 -8.41 9.44
N SER A 41 6.59 -9.34 9.47
CA SER A 41 7.58 -9.46 8.38
C SER A 41 6.94 -9.86 7.06
N THR A 42 6.11 -10.92 7.05
CA THR A 42 5.41 -11.35 5.82
C THR A 42 4.42 -10.30 5.34
N GLY A 43 3.69 -9.66 6.26
CA GLY A 43 2.78 -8.57 5.92
C GLY A 43 3.50 -7.35 5.35
N GLY A 44 4.72 -7.05 5.81
CA GLY A 44 5.58 -6.01 5.25
C GLY A 44 5.98 -6.30 3.80
N VAL A 45 6.36 -7.54 3.50
CA VAL A 45 6.63 -7.96 2.10
C VAL A 45 5.38 -7.82 1.22
N LEU A 46 4.22 -8.29 1.71
CA LEU A 46 2.94 -8.15 0.99
C LEU A 46 2.57 -6.68 0.78
N LEU A 47 2.83 -5.82 1.77
CA LEU A 47 2.59 -4.39 1.69
C LEU A 47 3.45 -3.75 0.59
N LEU A 48 4.75 -4.06 0.56
CA LEU A 48 5.66 -3.52 -0.46
C LEU A 48 5.24 -3.93 -1.88
N LEU A 49 4.93 -5.22 -2.09
CA LEU A 49 4.45 -5.71 -3.38
C LEU A 49 3.12 -5.06 -3.77
N GLY A 50 2.20 -4.94 -2.82
CA GLY A 50 0.91 -4.28 -3.02
C GLY A 50 1.07 -2.80 -3.38
N ILE A 51 1.96 -2.07 -2.71
CA ILE A 51 2.26 -0.65 -3.03
C ILE A 51 2.83 -0.54 -4.43
N ALA A 52 3.81 -1.38 -4.79
CA ALA A 52 4.39 -1.38 -6.12
C ALA A 52 3.33 -1.63 -7.21
N LEU A 53 2.44 -2.60 -6.99
CA LEU A 53 1.31 -2.85 -7.88
C LEU A 53 0.34 -1.66 -7.92
N HIS A 54 0.03 -1.05 -6.78
CA HIS A 54 -0.86 0.12 -6.69
C HIS A 54 -0.30 1.31 -7.47
N VAL A 55 0.99 1.61 -7.33
CA VAL A 55 1.66 2.69 -8.06
C VAL A 55 1.68 2.39 -9.56
N THR A 56 2.02 1.16 -9.94
CA THR A 56 2.04 0.73 -11.35
C THR A 56 0.66 0.90 -11.99
N LEU A 57 -0.38 0.40 -11.30
CA LEU A 57 -1.75 0.56 -11.77
C LEU A 57 -2.18 2.03 -11.76
N ASN A 58 -1.69 2.89 -10.87
CA ASN A 58 -2.04 4.32 -10.82
C ASN A 58 -1.14 5.24 -11.65
N TRP A 59 -0.16 4.72 -12.39
CA TRP A 59 0.87 5.54 -13.03
C TRP A 59 0.34 6.64 -13.97
N ASN A 60 -0.73 6.38 -14.73
CA ASN A 60 -1.35 7.39 -15.59
C ASN A 60 -1.96 8.54 -14.78
N TRP A 61 -2.61 8.22 -13.65
CA TRP A 61 -3.18 9.23 -12.76
C TRP A 61 -2.07 10.02 -12.06
N ILE A 62 -1.01 9.36 -11.62
CA ILE A 62 0.16 10.01 -11.00
C ILE A 62 0.77 11.02 -11.98
N ARG A 63 1.06 10.62 -13.22
CA ARG A 63 1.60 11.53 -14.23
C ARG A 63 0.67 12.71 -14.54
N ALA A 64 -0.64 12.50 -14.56
CA ALA A 64 -1.59 13.57 -14.82
C ALA A 64 -1.63 14.63 -13.71
N ASN A 65 -1.41 14.25 -12.45
CA ASN A 65 -1.48 15.15 -11.30
C ASN A 65 -0.12 15.73 -10.90
N PHE A 66 0.97 14.99 -11.10
CA PHE A 66 2.31 15.34 -10.61
C PHE A 66 3.36 15.52 -11.72
N GLY A 67 3.04 15.20 -12.98
CA GLY A 67 4.02 15.13 -14.07
C GLY A 67 4.22 16.40 -14.89
N LYS A 68 3.46 17.48 -14.63
CA LYS A 68 3.64 18.78 -15.33
C LYS A 68 3.69 19.92 -14.32
N PRO A 69 4.72 20.80 -14.37
CA PRO A 69 4.68 22.07 -13.67
C PRO A 69 3.48 22.87 -14.17
N LYS A 70 2.72 23.48 -13.26
CA LYS A 70 1.68 24.44 -13.61
C LYS A 70 2.36 25.57 -14.40
N ALA A 71 1.94 25.81 -15.65
CA ALA A 71 2.47 26.93 -16.42
C ALA A 71 2.24 28.22 -15.62
N PRO A 72 3.20 29.16 -15.58
CA PRO A 72 3.03 30.41 -14.87
C PRO A 72 1.79 31.13 -15.41
N SER A 73 0.86 31.47 -14.52
CA SER A 73 -0.27 32.34 -14.85
C SER A 73 0.30 33.68 -15.34
N ALA A 74 -0.06 34.02 -16.58
CA ALA A 74 0.29 35.28 -17.24
C ALA A 74 -0.41 36.47 -16.59
#